data_AF-A0A061BG65-F1
#
_entry.id   AF-A0A061BG65-F1
#
_cell.length_a   1.000
_cell.length_b   1.000
_cell.length_c   1.000
_cell.angle_alpha   90.00
_cell.angle_beta   90.00
_cell.angle_gamma   90.00
#
_symmetry.space_group_name_H-M   'P 1'
#
loop_
_entity.id
_entity.type
_entity.pdbx_description
1 polymer ?
#
loop_
_entity_poly.entity_id
_entity_poly.type
_entity_poly.pdbx_seq_one_letter_code
_entity_poly.pdbx_strand_id
1 'polypeptide(L)'
;MDTQTTGKCLVCGAVTRSRCSACATAGIDLFFCSPEHQRLVWPTHRSFCGPNAWPVVFPRLTQEEANHLISTLETPIARYIAAETWLQTPAVDMMKQRLGRQKTTAEIAADIRSVSDGAPADEVATSPQRSQTILLVARMFTVTDPSQSTTIPQAVLATLWQLVLALDQSRLIVSIPAHYELREARLLHRIACYQALECMALSRPYTWQPDSSRMQGAQSYRRPCLQALRAFAIEAFDEVFAYKLMVELEKSAPQTVAINR
;
A
#
# COMPACT_ATOMS: atom_id res chain seq x y z
N MET A 1 25.79 -14.90 22.63
CA MET A 1 24.67 -15.84 22.39
C MET A 1 23.58 -15.05 21.70
N ASP A 2 23.46 -15.17 20.37
CA ASP A 2 22.34 -14.58 19.65
C ASP A 2 21.06 -15.30 20.06
N THR A 3 20.23 -14.65 20.86
CA THR A 3 18.83 -15.04 21.06
C THR A 3 18.15 -15.00 19.69
N GLN A 4 18.02 -16.15 19.04
CA GLN A 4 17.36 -16.27 17.74
C GLN A 4 15.94 -15.71 17.83
N THR A 5 15.71 -14.57 17.19
CA THR A 5 14.41 -13.91 17.16
C THR A 5 13.41 -14.78 16.40
N THR A 6 12.36 -15.25 17.08
CA THR A 6 11.22 -15.93 16.46
C THR A 6 10.10 -14.92 16.18
N GLY A 7 9.35 -15.15 15.10
CA GLY A 7 8.17 -14.36 14.78
C GLY A 7 7.12 -15.15 13.99
N LYS A 8 6.04 -14.47 13.62
CA LYS A 8 4.90 -15.08 12.89
C LYS A 8 4.95 -14.72 11.42
N CYS A 9 4.84 -15.73 10.55
CA CYS A 9 4.77 -15.59 9.10
C CYS A 9 3.72 -14.53 8.70
N LEU A 10 4.11 -13.65 7.77
CA LEU A 10 3.23 -12.61 7.22
C LEU A 10 2.02 -13.18 6.47
N VAL A 11 2.13 -14.39 5.90
CA VAL A 11 1.11 -15.00 5.04
C VAL A 11 0.17 -15.94 5.80
N CYS A 12 0.69 -16.78 6.70
CA CYS A 12 -0.11 -17.82 7.37
C CYS A 12 -0.11 -17.73 8.91
N GLY A 13 0.69 -16.84 9.50
CA GLY A 13 0.81 -16.72 10.95
C GLY A 13 1.64 -17.80 11.66
N ALA A 14 2.14 -18.81 10.93
CA ALA A 14 2.99 -19.85 11.51
C ALA A 14 4.25 -19.26 12.16
N VAL A 15 4.63 -19.80 13.32
CA VAL A 15 5.86 -19.41 14.02
C VAL A 15 7.06 -19.87 13.20
N THR A 16 8.03 -18.97 13.02
CA THR A 16 9.23 -19.22 12.22
C THR A 16 10.41 -18.39 12.74
N ARG A 17 11.61 -18.80 12.37
CA ARG A 17 12.86 -18.05 12.56
C ARG A 17 13.35 -17.41 11.26
N SER A 18 12.74 -17.78 10.13
CA SER A 18 13.11 -17.29 8.80
C SER A 18 12.50 -15.90 8.59
N ARG A 19 13.38 -14.92 8.38
CA ARG A 19 13.04 -13.51 8.11
C ARG A 19 13.72 -13.01 6.86
N CYS A 20 13.14 -11.99 6.22
CA CYS A 20 13.75 -11.32 5.07
C CYS A 20 15.06 -10.62 5.50
N SER A 21 16.20 -11.06 4.96
CA SER A 21 17.53 -10.53 5.30
C SER A 21 17.68 -9.05 4.99
N ALA A 22 17.14 -8.59 3.86
CA ALA A 22 17.17 -7.19 3.47
C ALA A 22 16.39 -6.31 4.46
N CYS A 23 15.21 -6.76 4.92
CA CYS A 23 14.41 -6.00 5.89
C CYS A 23 15.03 -6.01 7.29
N ALA A 24 15.63 -7.14 7.69
CA ALA A 24 16.38 -7.22 8.94
C ALA A 24 17.55 -6.23 8.98
N THR A 25 18.23 -6.03 7.85
CA THR A 25 19.29 -5.03 7.70
C THR A 25 18.76 -3.60 7.83
N ALA A 26 17.52 -3.35 7.41
CA ALA A 26 16.81 -2.08 7.60
C ALA A 26 16.17 -1.94 9.00
N GLY A 27 16.46 -2.84 9.94
CA GLY A 27 15.99 -2.74 11.32
C GLY A 27 14.56 -3.26 11.57
N ILE A 28 13.95 -3.97 10.61
CA ILE A 28 12.61 -4.55 10.76
C ILE A 28 12.56 -6.04 10.43
N ASP A 29 12.02 -6.81 11.37
CA ASP A 29 11.87 -8.25 11.23
C ASP A 29 10.54 -8.64 10.57
N LEU A 30 10.65 -9.03 9.30
CA LEU A 30 9.54 -9.50 8.47
C LEU A 30 9.70 -11.00 8.18
N PHE A 31 8.81 -11.81 8.76
CA PHE A 31 8.94 -13.26 8.81
C PHE A 31 8.15 -13.98 7.71
N PHE A 32 8.75 -15.03 7.15
CA PHE A 32 8.12 -15.95 6.21
C PHE A 32 8.47 -17.38 6.62
N CYS A 33 7.49 -18.27 6.79
CA CYS A 33 7.79 -19.64 7.20
C CYS A 33 8.40 -20.48 6.07
N SER A 34 8.29 -20.04 4.82
CA SER A 34 8.92 -20.70 3.67
C SER A 34 9.20 -19.73 2.51
N PRO A 35 10.13 -20.06 1.60
CA PRO A 35 10.36 -19.29 0.37
C PRO A 35 9.11 -19.16 -0.50
N GLU A 36 8.21 -20.15 -0.48
CA GLU A 36 6.96 -20.13 -1.24
C GLU A 36 6.04 -19.01 -0.76
N HIS A 37 5.89 -18.81 0.56
CA HIS A 37 5.12 -17.70 1.11
C HIS A 37 5.74 -16.34 0.79
N GLN A 38 7.07 -16.25 0.81
CA GLN A 38 7.74 -15.02 0.38
C GLN A 38 7.51 -14.75 -1.10
N ARG A 39 7.67 -15.75 -1.98
CA ARG A 39 7.42 -15.66 -3.42
C ARG A 39 5.99 -15.29 -3.76
N LEU A 40 5.02 -15.82 -3.01
CA LEU A 40 3.60 -15.55 -3.22
C LEU A 40 3.28 -14.06 -3.10
N VAL A 41 3.78 -13.39 -2.05
CA VAL A 41 3.55 -11.95 -1.84
C VAL A 41 4.69 -11.06 -2.34
N TRP A 42 5.71 -11.65 -2.97
CA TRP A 42 6.89 -10.94 -3.48
C TRP A 42 6.57 -9.76 -4.39
N PRO A 43 5.60 -9.84 -5.33
CA PRO A 43 5.26 -8.71 -6.20
C PRO A 43 4.98 -7.41 -5.42
N THR A 44 4.36 -7.52 -4.25
CA THR A 44 4.09 -6.38 -3.37
C THR A 44 5.22 -6.14 -2.38
N HIS A 45 5.73 -7.19 -1.74
CA HIS A 45 6.79 -7.06 -0.73
C HIS A 45 8.03 -6.36 -1.29
N ARG A 46 8.36 -6.60 -2.57
CA ARG A 46 9.47 -5.95 -3.27
C ARG A 46 9.42 -4.42 -3.19
N SER A 47 8.23 -3.82 -3.26
CA SER A 47 8.05 -2.35 -3.21
C SER A 47 8.48 -1.73 -1.88
N PHE A 48 8.40 -2.51 -0.79
CA PHE A 48 8.71 -2.07 0.57
C PHE A 48 9.86 -2.88 1.19
N CYS A 49 10.64 -3.62 0.39
CA CYS A 49 11.70 -4.48 0.91
C CYS A 49 12.99 -3.68 1.14
N GLY A 50 13.82 -4.12 2.09
CA GLY A 50 15.13 -3.53 2.32
C GLY A 50 15.04 -2.12 2.91
N PRO A 51 15.78 -1.13 2.40
CA PRO A 51 15.77 0.24 2.93
C PRO A 51 14.39 0.91 2.97
N ASN A 52 13.43 0.43 2.19
CA ASN A 52 12.05 0.95 2.16
C ASN A 52 11.14 0.30 3.22
N ALA A 53 11.65 -0.70 3.95
CA ALA A 53 10.85 -1.47 4.91
C ALA A 53 10.66 -0.74 6.23
N TRP A 54 11.69 -0.04 6.70
CA TRP A 54 11.63 0.83 7.88
C TRP A 54 12.78 1.86 7.87
N PRO A 55 12.49 3.17 7.96
CA PRO A 55 11.17 3.80 7.85
C PRO A 55 10.44 3.39 6.57
N VAL A 56 9.11 3.32 6.61
CA VAL A 56 8.34 2.91 5.42
C VAL A 56 8.44 3.99 4.36
N VAL A 57 8.88 3.61 3.16
CA VAL A 57 9.00 4.49 2.01
C VAL A 57 8.18 3.92 0.86
N PHE A 58 7.20 4.68 0.38
CA PHE A 58 6.45 4.36 -0.82
C PHE A 58 7.36 4.49 -2.05
N PRO A 59 7.23 3.57 -3.03
CA PRO A 59 8.06 3.61 -4.22
C PRO A 59 7.76 4.85 -5.07
N ARG A 60 8.82 5.42 -5.67
CA ARG A 60 8.73 6.54 -6.62
C ARG A 60 7.90 6.19 -7.84
N LEU A 61 7.19 7.18 -8.40
CA LEU A 61 6.42 7.01 -9.62
C LEU A 61 7.36 6.73 -10.79
N THR A 62 6.99 5.85 -11.71
CA THR A 62 7.66 5.83 -13.01
C THR A 62 7.35 7.12 -13.77
N GLN A 63 8.14 7.45 -14.80
CA GLN A 63 7.85 8.64 -15.59
C GLN A 63 6.52 8.54 -16.34
N GLU A 64 6.15 7.35 -16.77
CA GLU A 64 4.86 7.08 -17.40
C GLU A 64 3.71 7.31 -16.41
N GLU A 65 3.82 6.80 -15.17
CA GLU A 65 2.82 7.01 -14.11
C GLU A 65 2.67 8.50 -13.79
N ALA A 66 3.77 9.22 -13.69
CA ALA A 66 3.78 10.65 -13.38
C ALA A 66 3.16 11.49 -14.52
N ASN A 67 3.60 11.26 -15.77
CA ASN A 67 3.09 11.97 -16.93
C ASN A 67 1.60 11.72 -17.12
N HIS A 68 1.16 10.47 -16.94
CA HIS A 68 -0.25 10.14 -17.02
C HIS A 68 -1.06 10.87 -15.94
N LEU A 69 -0.64 10.79 -14.68
CA LEU A 69 -1.32 11.47 -13.58
C LEU A 69 -1.40 12.99 -13.79
N ILE A 70 -0.34 13.60 -14.32
CA ILE A 70 -0.32 15.03 -14.63
C ILE A 70 -1.32 15.35 -15.74
N SER A 71 -1.44 14.50 -16.76
CA SER A 71 -2.40 14.69 -17.85
C SER A 71 -3.87 14.53 -17.43
N THR A 72 -4.15 13.79 -16.35
CA THR A 72 -5.50 13.51 -15.84
C THR A 72 -5.78 14.18 -14.50
N LEU A 73 -4.94 15.14 -14.09
CA LEU A 73 -4.92 15.68 -12.73
C LEU A 73 -6.25 16.34 -12.32
N GLU A 74 -6.93 16.96 -13.28
CA GLU A 74 -8.21 17.64 -13.11
C GLU A 74 -9.42 16.74 -13.42
N THR A 75 -9.18 15.53 -13.93
CA THR A 75 -10.24 14.57 -14.23
C THR A 75 -10.74 13.96 -12.92
N PRO A 76 -12.03 14.13 -12.56
CA PRO A 76 -12.59 13.47 -11.39
C PRO A 76 -12.59 11.96 -11.61
N ILE A 77 -12.11 11.23 -10.61
CA ILE A 77 -12.17 9.77 -10.63
C ILE A 77 -13.24 9.34 -9.64
N ALA A 78 -14.21 8.57 -10.13
CA ALA A 78 -15.24 7.97 -9.31
C ALA A 78 -14.61 6.87 -8.44
N ARG A 79 -14.69 7.01 -7.12
CA ARG A 79 -14.13 6.07 -6.15
C ARG A 79 -15.18 5.64 -5.15
N TYR A 80 -15.34 4.34 -4.99
CA TYR A 80 -16.17 3.78 -3.94
C TYR A 80 -15.50 4.03 -2.57
N ILE A 81 -16.19 4.69 -1.64
CA ILE A 81 -15.66 4.95 -0.28
C ILE A 81 -16.46 4.23 0.82
N ALA A 82 -17.24 3.21 0.48
CA ALA A 82 -18.26 2.50 1.29
C ALA A 82 -19.69 3.05 1.16
N ALA A 83 -20.66 2.20 1.52
CA ALA A 83 -22.10 2.50 1.56
C ALA A 83 -22.65 3.12 0.25
N GLU A 84 -22.26 2.56 -0.90
CA GLU A 84 -22.76 2.98 -2.22
C GLU A 84 -22.43 4.43 -2.62
N THR A 85 -21.53 5.08 -1.87
CA THR A 85 -21.14 6.47 -2.11
C THR A 85 -19.91 6.52 -3.02
N TRP A 86 -20.05 7.27 -4.12
CA TRP A 86 -18.97 7.57 -5.05
C TRP A 86 -18.36 8.93 -4.73
N LEU A 87 -17.08 8.96 -4.34
CA LEU A 87 -16.31 10.19 -4.39
C LEU A 87 -15.99 10.51 -5.84
N GLN A 88 -16.32 11.71 -6.29
CA GLN A 88 -15.71 12.29 -7.48
C GLN A 88 -14.80 13.40 -7.01
N THR A 89 -13.51 13.11 -6.91
CA THR A 89 -12.52 14.11 -6.53
C THR A 89 -11.33 14.02 -7.47
N PRO A 90 -11.03 15.11 -8.20
CA PRO A 90 -9.80 15.23 -8.98
C PRO A 90 -8.55 15.05 -8.10
N ALA A 91 -7.48 14.52 -8.69
CA ALA A 91 -6.21 14.38 -8.01
C ALA A 91 -5.67 15.73 -7.53
N VAL A 92 -5.86 16.78 -8.33
CA VAL A 92 -5.44 18.15 -7.99
C VAL A 92 -6.05 18.63 -6.67
N ASP A 93 -7.33 18.36 -6.42
CA ASP A 93 -8.02 18.87 -5.23
C ASP A 93 -7.54 18.18 -3.97
N MET A 94 -7.35 16.86 -4.02
CA MET A 94 -6.85 16.12 -2.87
C MET A 94 -5.38 16.45 -2.58
N MET A 95 -4.57 16.68 -3.63
CA MET A 95 -3.19 17.15 -3.46
C MET A 95 -3.14 18.56 -2.86
N LYS A 96 -3.97 19.50 -3.34
CA LYS A 96 -4.09 20.84 -2.75
C LYS A 96 -4.52 20.78 -1.27
N GLN A 97 -5.48 19.92 -0.93
CA GLN A 97 -5.91 19.75 0.47
C GLN A 97 -4.75 19.34 1.39
N ARG A 98 -3.83 18.50 0.91
CA ARG A 98 -2.73 17.94 1.72
C ARG A 98 -1.43 18.75 1.64
N LEU A 99 -1.14 19.36 0.49
CA LEU A 99 0.13 20.03 0.20
C LEU A 99 0.05 21.56 0.24
N GLY A 100 -1.17 22.12 0.35
CA GLY A 100 -1.44 23.56 0.40
C GLY A 100 -2.58 23.96 -0.54
N ARG A 101 -3.71 24.43 0.03
CA ARG A 101 -4.94 24.75 -0.73
C ARG A 101 -4.74 25.86 -1.76
N GLN A 102 -3.77 26.73 -1.51
CA GLN A 102 -3.41 27.87 -2.35
C GLN A 102 -2.57 27.51 -3.59
N LYS A 103 -2.08 26.27 -3.70
CA LYS A 103 -1.24 25.87 -4.85
C LYS A 103 -2.00 25.91 -6.16
N THR A 104 -1.28 26.20 -7.23
CA THR A 104 -1.71 26.10 -8.62
C THR A 104 -1.60 24.66 -9.13
N THR A 105 -2.33 24.32 -10.19
CA THR A 105 -2.22 23.01 -10.85
C THR A 105 -0.78 22.74 -11.34
N ALA A 106 -0.06 23.78 -11.79
CA ALA A 106 1.32 23.68 -12.26
C ALA A 106 2.30 23.34 -11.12
N GLU A 107 2.12 23.93 -9.94
CA GLU A 107 2.91 23.60 -8.74
C GLU A 107 2.66 22.16 -8.29
N ILE A 108 1.41 21.68 -8.36
CA ILE A 108 1.08 20.28 -8.05
C ILE A 108 1.75 19.33 -9.06
N ALA A 109 1.74 19.66 -10.36
CA ALA A 109 2.45 18.88 -11.37
C ALA A 109 3.98 18.85 -11.14
N ALA A 110 4.57 19.95 -10.64
CA ALA A 110 5.97 19.99 -10.26
C ALA A 110 6.26 19.13 -9.03
N ASP A 111 5.39 19.17 -8.01
CA ASP A 111 5.47 18.29 -6.83
C ASP A 111 5.45 16.80 -7.28
N ILE A 112 4.55 16.41 -8.19
CA ILE A 112 4.50 15.04 -8.74
C ILE A 112 5.82 14.66 -9.41
N ARG A 113 6.36 15.51 -10.29
CA ARG A 113 7.64 15.26 -10.98
C ARG A 113 8.81 15.06 -10.01
N SER A 114 8.82 15.78 -8.88
CA SER A 114 9.89 15.66 -7.89
C SER A 114 9.98 14.25 -7.29
N VAL A 115 8.86 13.53 -7.17
CA VAL A 115 8.81 12.18 -6.60
C VAL A 115 8.82 11.06 -7.64
N SER A 116 9.07 11.38 -8.90
CA SER A 116 9.20 10.43 -10.01
C SER A 116 10.64 9.95 -10.21
N ASP A 117 10.80 8.81 -10.88
CA ASP A 117 12.10 8.27 -11.26
C ASP A 117 12.95 9.30 -12.02
N GLY A 118 14.24 9.35 -11.69
CA GLY A 118 15.20 10.28 -12.30
C GLY A 118 15.21 11.69 -11.72
N ALA A 119 14.24 12.10 -10.90
CA ALA A 119 14.33 13.38 -10.21
C ALA A 119 15.44 13.35 -9.12
N PRO A 120 16.23 14.44 -8.97
CA PRO A 120 17.37 14.47 -8.06
C PRO A 120 16.94 14.20 -6.62
N ALA A 121 17.73 13.39 -5.92
CA ALA A 121 17.47 13.02 -4.52
C ALA A 121 17.44 14.27 -3.61
N ASP A 122 18.17 15.32 -3.97
CA ASP A 122 18.37 16.52 -3.15
C ASP A 122 17.16 17.48 -3.10
N GLU A 123 16.28 17.50 -4.12
CA GLU A 123 15.03 18.29 -4.04
C GLU A 123 13.99 17.58 -3.14
N VAL A 124 13.97 16.25 -3.18
CA VAL A 124 13.13 15.35 -2.36
C VAL A 124 13.64 15.27 -0.91
N ALA A 125 14.94 15.55 -0.70
CA ALA A 125 15.62 15.52 0.60
C ALA A 125 15.22 16.66 1.55
N THR A 126 14.57 17.72 1.06
CA THR A 126 14.19 18.86 1.92
C THR A 126 13.06 18.53 2.91
N SER A 127 12.27 17.46 2.68
CA SER A 127 11.40 16.84 3.67
C SER A 127 10.89 15.45 3.22
N PRO A 128 11.39 14.34 3.79
CA PRO A 128 10.85 12.99 3.55
C PRO A 128 9.33 12.90 3.72
N GLN A 129 8.77 13.70 4.64
CA GLN A 129 7.33 13.79 4.90
C GLN A 129 6.57 14.34 3.70
N ARG A 130 7.07 15.41 3.08
CA ARG A 130 6.45 16.00 1.89
C ARG A 130 6.44 15.01 0.74
N SER A 131 7.58 14.39 0.46
CA SER A 131 7.75 13.42 -0.62
C SER A 131 6.85 12.21 -0.43
N GLN A 132 6.79 11.67 0.79
CA GLN A 132 5.88 10.58 1.10
C GLN A 132 4.41 10.99 1.00
N THR A 133 4.04 12.23 1.34
CA THR A 133 2.68 12.76 1.18
C THR A 133 2.28 12.92 -0.30
N ILE A 134 3.21 13.33 -1.16
CA ILE A 134 2.95 13.42 -2.61
C ILE A 134 2.74 12.01 -3.17
N LEU A 135 3.65 11.08 -2.87
CA LEU A 135 3.57 9.69 -3.35
C LEU A 135 2.31 8.99 -2.89
N LEU A 136 1.95 9.21 -1.63
CA LEU A 136 0.68 8.85 -1.04
C LEU A 136 -0.50 9.17 -1.94
N VAL A 137 -0.69 10.46 -2.23
CA VAL A 137 -1.83 10.92 -3.01
C VAL A 137 -1.70 10.47 -4.45
N ALA A 138 -0.51 10.54 -5.04
CA ALA A 138 -0.28 10.18 -6.44
C ALA A 138 -0.63 8.71 -6.74
N ARG A 139 -0.13 7.78 -5.91
CA ARG A 139 -0.38 6.33 -6.06
C ARG A 139 -1.85 5.95 -6.04
N MET A 140 -2.66 6.79 -5.42
CA MET A 140 -4.11 6.65 -5.40
C MET A 140 -4.75 6.75 -6.79
N PHE A 141 -4.15 7.55 -7.66
CA PHE A 141 -4.71 7.96 -8.96
C PHE A 141 -3.97 7.33 -10.15
N THR A 142 -2.89 6.58 -9.93
CA THR A 142 -2.15 5.89 -11.00
C THR A 142 -2.79 4.59 -11.49
N VAL A 143 -3.80 4.07 -10.80
CA VAL A 143 -4.40 2.73 -11.06
C VAL A 143 -5.79 2.81 -11.71
N THR A 144 -6.30 4.01 -11.90
CA THR A 144 -7.72 4.24 -12.17
C THR A 144 -8.03 4.51 -13.64
N ASP A 145 -7.07 4.41 -14.54
CA ASP A 145 -7.35 4.44 -15.97
C ASP A 145 -7.65 3.00 -16.47
N PRO A 146 -8.89 2.69 -16.88
CA PRO A 146 -9.27 1.37 -17.37
C PRO A 146 -8.68 1.07 -18.75
N SER A 147 -8.13 2.07 -19.44
CA SER A 147 -7.34 1.87 -20.65
C SER A 147 -5.88 1.50 -20.35
N GLN A 148 -5.43 1.69 -19.10
CA GLN A 148 -4.09 1.32 -18.68
C GLN A 148 -3.99 -0.08 -18.11
N SER A 149 -2.86 -0.66 -18.46
CA SER A 149 -2.41 -1.97 -18.06
C SER A 149 -2.01 -2.02 -16.58
N THR A 150 -2.96 -2.21 -15.67
CA THR A 150 -2.65 -2.28 -14.23
C THR A 150 -2.03 -3.62 -13.83
N THR A 151 -0.86 -3.58 -13.19
CA THR A 151 -0.22 -4.75 -12.55
C THR A 151 -0.70 -4.92 -11.11
N ILE A 152 -0.56 -6.13 -10.54
CA ILE A 152 -0.90 -6.39 -9.13
C ILE A 152 -0.16 -5.47 -8.15
N PRO A 153 1.16 -5.24 -8.26
CA PRO A 153 1.86 -4.30 -7.39
C PRO A 153 1.24 -2.90 -7.43
N GLN A 154 0.87 -2.39 -8.61
CA GLN A 154 0.20 -1.10 -8.74
C GLN A 154 -1.17 -1.13 -8.06
N ALA A 155 -1.99 -2.15 -8.31
CA ALA A 155 -3.29 -2.31 -7.68
C ALA A 155 -3.19 -2.34 -6.14
N VAL A 156 -2.20 -3.04 -5.60
CA VAL A 156 -1.95 -3.09 -4.17
C VAL A 156 -1.48 -1.74 -3.64
N LEU A 157 -0.59 -1.02 -4.34
CA LEU A 157 -0.16 0.32 -3.91
C LEU A 157 -1.33 1.31 -3.85
N ALA A 158 -2.25 1.28 -4.81
CA ALA A 158 -3.42 2.15 -4.81
C ALA A 158 -4.42 1.82 -3.69
N THR A 159 -4.67 0.52 -3.45
CA THR A 159 -5.61 0.07 -2.40
C THR A 159 -5.02 0.18 -0.99
N LEU A 160 -3.72 -0.04 -0.83
CA LEU A 160 -3.00 0.16 0.44
C LEU A 160 -3.14 1.59 0.90
N TRP A 161 -3.04 2.52 -0.02
CA TRP A 161 -3.16 3.92 0.32
C TRP A 161 -4.59 4.34 0.71
N GLN A 162 -5.61 3.90 -0.03
CA GLN A 162 -7.00 4.13 0.36
C GLN A 162 -7.25 3.68 1.79
N LEU A 163 -6.73 2.51 2.14
CA LEU A 163 -6.84 1.97 3.47
C LEU A 163 -6.06 2.80 4.49
N VAL A 164 -4.81 3.22 4.23
CA VAL A 164 -4.06 4.08 5.16
C VAL A 164 -4.82 5.39 5.46
N LEU A 165 -5.46 6.00 4.46
CA LEU A 165 -6.32 7.17 4.68
C LEU A 165 -7.53 6.84 5.56
N ALA A 166 -8.20 5.71 5.32
CA ALA A 166 -9.34 5.28 6.13
C ALA A 166 -8.94 4.98 7.58
N LEU A 167 -7.77 4.37 7.77
CA LEU A 167 -7.22 4.08 9.10
C LEU A 167 -6.83 5.37 9.84
N ASP A 168 -6.30 6.39 9.15
CA ASP A 168 -6.02 7.72 9.71
C ASP A 168 -7.31 8.45 10.12
N GLN A 169 -8.35 8.42 9.28
CA GLN A 169 -9.67 8.97 9.61
C GLN A 169 -10.31 8.28 10.83
N SER A 170 -10.11 6.97 10.95
CA SER A 170 -10.53 6.16 12.10
C SER A 170 -9.58 6.26 13.30
N ARG A 171 -8.54 7.09 13.22
CA ARG A 171 -7.51 7.32 14.26
C ARG A 171 -6.80 6.04 14.73
N LEU A 172 -6.58 5.11 13.80
CA LEU A 172 -5.86 3.87 14.06
C LEU A 172 -4.35 4.03 13.84
N ILE A 173 -3.95 4.63 12.71
CA ILE A 173 -2.54 4.93 12.40
C ILE A 173 -2.45 6.30 11.72
N VAL A 174 -1.32 6.98 11.82
CA VAL A 174 -1.12 8.27 11.12
C VAL A 174 -1.03 8.07 9.60
N SER A 175 -1.48 9.03 8.80
CA SER A 175 -1.46 8.82 7.33
C SER A 175 -0.06 8.73 6.70
N ILE A 176 0.98 9.29 7.33
CA ILE A 176 2.32 9.40 6.73
C ILE A 176 3.23 8.26 7.24
N PRO A 177 3.52 7.23 6.44
CA PRO A 177 4.17 6.00 6.92
C PRO A 177 5.64 6.18 7.31
N ALA A 178 6.27 7.29 6.89
CA ALA A 178 7.60 7.67 7.36
C ALA A 178 7.66 7.97 8.87
N HIS A 179 6.52 8.23 9.51
CA HIS A 179 6.42 8.46 10.96
C HIS A 179 6.10 7.20 11.75
N TYR A 180 5.94 6.05 11.09
CA TYR A 180 5.54 4.84 11.76
C TYR A 180 6.57 4.37 12.78
N GLU A 181 6.08 4.13 13.98
CA GLU A 181 6.76 3.27 14.93
C GLU A 181 6.91 1.87 14.34
N LEU A 182 7.86 1.10 14.87
CA LEU A 182 8.17 -0.24 14.37
C LEU A 182 6.93 -1.16 14.30
N ARG A 183 6.00 -1.04 15.25
CA ARG A 183 4.75 -1.82 15.27
C ARG A 183 3.79 -1.42 14.15
N GLU A 184 3.69 -0.14 13.81
CA GLU A 184 2.84 0.38 12.74
C GLU A 184 3.43 0.01 11.36
N ALA A 185 4.76 0.08 11.22
CA ALA A 185 5.45 -0.41 10.05
C ALA A 185 5.17 -1.91 9.82
N ARG A 186 5.31 -2.74 10.86
CA ARG A 186 4.96 -4.17 10.81
C ARG A 186 3.49 -4.41 10.47
N LEU A 187 2.59 -3.57 10.98
CA LEU A 187 1.17 -3.64 10.63
C LEU A 187 0.95 -3.37 9.13
N LEU A 188 1.57 -2.30 8.59
CA LEU A 188 1.45 -1.96 7.18
C LEU A 188 1.97 -3.09 6.27
N HIS A 189 3.11 -3.70 6.61
CA HIS A 189 3.63 -4.85 5.85
C HIS A 189 2.65 -6.03 5.85
N ARG A 190 1.99 -6.31 6.97
CA ARG A 190 0.95 -7.36 7.06
C ARG A 190 -0.28 -7.02 6.21
N ILE A 191 -0.73 -5.78 6.26
CA ILE A 191 -1.83 -5.27 5.43
C ILE A 191 -1.47 -5.40 3.94
N ALA A 192 -0.26 -4.99 3.55
CA ALA A 192 0.22 -5.10 2.17
C ALA A 192 0.27 -6.55 1.68
N CYS A 193 0.70 -7.49 2.54
CA CYS A 193 0.62 -8.93 2.23
C CYS A 193 -0.83 -9.40 2.04
N TYR A 194 -1.75 -8.98 2.91
CA TYR A 194 -3.16 -9.34 2.78
C TYR A 194 -3.78 -8.80 1.48
N GLN A 195 -3.56 -7.52 1.16
CA GLN A 195 -4.06 -6.91 -0.07
C GLN A 195 -3.45 -7.54 -1.33
N ALA A 196 -2.19 -7.96 -1.28
CA ALA A 196 -1.59 -8.72 -2.38
C ALA A 196 -2.38 -10.01 -2.69
N LEU A 197 -2.77 -10.75 -1.65
CA LEU A 197 -3.57 -11.96 -1.81
C LEU A 197 -5.00 -11.65 -2.28
N GLU A 198 -5.64 -10.58 -1.77
CA GLU A 198 -6.96 -10.14 -2.27
C GLU A 198 -6.91 -9.77 -3.75
N CYS A 199 -5.96 -8.92 -4.16
CA CYS A 199 -5.81 -8.53 -5.57
C CYS A 199 -5.55 -9.74 -6.48
N MET A 200 -4.68 -10.68 -6.07
CA MET A 200 -4.44 -11.90 -6.84
C MET A 200 -5.66 -12.83 -6.92
N ALA A 201 -6.46 -12.91 -5.85
CA ALA A 201 -7.62 -13.80 -5.80
C ALA A 201 -8.82 -13.27 -6.61
N LEU A 202 -8.94 -11.95 -6.82
CA LEU A 202 -10.13 -11.30 -7.37
C LEU A 202 -10.25 -11.32 -8.91
N SER A 203 -9.38 -12.01 -9.65
CA SER A 203 -9.48 -12.22 -11.12
C SER A 203 -9.99 -11.01 -11.93
N ARG A 204 -9.53 -9.80 -11.60
CA ARG A 204 -9.89 -8.58 -12.37
C ARG A 204 -9.17 -8.58 -13.72
N PRO A 205 -9.59 -7.77 -14.71
CA PRO A 205 -8.83 -7.55 -15.95
C PRO A 205 -7.55 -6.75 -15.67
N TYR A 206 -6.66 -7.30 -14.85
CA TYR A 206 -5.28 -6.85 -14.76
C TYR A 206 -4.57 -7.32 -16.03
N THR A 207 -3.75 -6.47 -16.61
CA THR A 207 -2.96 -6.83 -17.80
C THR A 207 -1.78 -7.74 -17.47
N TRP A 208 -1.41 -7.81 -16.18
CA TRP A 208 -0.61 -8.90 -15.67
C TRP A 208 -1.50 -9.85 -14.86
N GLN A 209 -1.76 -11.03 -15.41
CA GLN A 209 -2.43 -12.11 -14.69
C GLN A 209 -1.36 -12.93 -13.94
N PRO A 210 -1.52 -13.16 -12.62
CA PRO A 210 -0.66 -14.09 -11.91
C PRO A 210 -0.83 -15.49 -12.52
N ASP A 211 0.24 -16.30 -12.50
CA ASP A 211 0.15 -17.69 -12.93
C ASP A 211 -0.88 -18.47 -12.08
N SER A 212 -1.37 -19.58 -12.61
CA SER A 212 -2.41 -20.39 -11.96
C SER A 212 -2.01 -20.86 -10.57
N SER A 213 -0.72 -21.12 -10.33
CA SER A 213 -0.18 -21.52 -9.03
C SER A 213 -0.29 -20.39 -8.00
N ARG A 214 0.06 -19.15 -8.38
CA ARG A 214 -0.09 -17.96 -7.53
C ARG A 214 -1.55 -17.62 -7.27
N MET A 215 -2.44 -17.78 -8.24
CA MET A 215 -3.88 -17.60 -8.04
C MET A 215 -4.43 -18.58 -7.01
N GLN A 216 -4.12 -19.87 -7.15
CA GLN A 216 -4.52 -20.91 -6.19
C GLN A 216 -3.92 -20.66 -4.81
N GLY A 217 -2.64 -20.28 -4.75
CA GLY A 217 -1.98 -19.89 -3.51
C GLY A 217 -2.67 -18.69 -2.84
N ALA A 218 -2.98 -17.64 -3.60
CA ALA A 218 -3.67 -16.46 -3.09
C ALA A 218 -5.04 -16.81 -2.50
N GLN A 219 -5.84 -17.60 -3.23
CA GLN A 219 -7.14 -18.08 -2.75
C GLN A 219 -7.02 -18.91 -1.47
N SER A 220 -6.02 -19.79 -1.40
CA SER A 220 -5.79 -20.69 -0.26
C SER A 220 -5.33 -19.94 0.99
N TYR A 221 -4.51 -18.91 0.83
CA TYR A 221 -3.87 -18.20 1.96
C TYR A 221 -4.54 -16.88 2.35
N ARG A 222 -5.56 -16.43 1.62
CA ARG A 222 -6.29 -15.19 1.93
C ARG A 222 -6.86 -15.17 3.36
N ARG A 223 -7.59 -16.23 3.73
CA ARG A 223 -8.19 -16.36 5.07
C ARG A 223 -7.13 -16.56 6.16
N PRO A 224 -6.13 -17.46 6.02
CA PRO A 224 -5.00 -17.54 6.94
C PRO A 224 -4.26 -16.21 7.14
N CYS A 225 -4.07 -15.44 6.08
CA CYS A 225 -3.40 -14.14 6.13
C CYS A 225 -4.21 -13.12 6.93
N LEU A 226 -5.53 -13.04 6.69
CA LEU A 226 -6.42 -12.17 7.46
C LEU A 226 -6.43 -12.55 8.95
N GLN A 227 -6.44 -13.85 9.26
CA GLN A 227 -6.36 -14.34 10.65
C GLN A 227 -5.02 -13.97 11.30
N ALA A 228 -3.91 -14.11 10.58
CA ALA A 228 -2.58 -13.73 11.06
C ALA A 228 -2.46 -12.22 11.28
N LEU A 229 -3.04 -11.40 10.39
CA LEU A 229 -3.12 -9.95 10.52
C LEU A 229 -3.95 -9.55 11.75
N ARG A 230 -5.14 -10.14 11.94
CA ARG A 230 -5.98 -9.90 13.13
C ARG A 230 -5.25 -10.29 14.41
N ALA A 231 -4.61 -11.45 14.46
CA ALA A 231 -3.87 -11.92 15.62
C ALA A 231 -2.71 -10.97 15.98
N PHE A 232 -1.98 -10.46 14.99
CA PHE A 232 -0.96 -9.44 15.21
C PHE A 232 -1.57 -8.12 15.72
N ALA A 233 -2.69 -7.68 15.15
CA ALA A 233 -3.35 -6.45 15.58
C ALA A 233 -3.77 -6.50 17.05
N ILE A 234 -4.28 -7.65 17.52
CA ILE A 234 -4.61 -7.88 18.92
C ILE A 234 -3.35 -7.81 19.80
N GLU A 235 -2.28 -8.51 19.38
CA GLU A 235 -1.04 -8.62 20.15
C GLU A 235 -0.27 -7.28 20.25
N ALA A 236 -0.23 -6.50 19.17
CA ALA A 236 0.58 -5.29 19.08
C ALA A 236 -0.16 -4.01 19.49
N PHE A 237 -1.49 -4.03 19.51
CA PHE A 237 -2.34 -2.89 19.83
C PHE A 237 -3.36 -3.27 20.92
N ASP A 238 -4.52 -3.82 20.55
CA ASP A 238 -5.52 -4.44 21.43
C ASP A 238 -6.69 -5.02 20.60
N GLU A 239 -7.68 -5.62 21.27
CA GLU A 239 -8.88 -6.17 20.61
C GLU A 239 -9.75 -5.11 19.92
N VAL A 240 -9.85 -3.90 20.48
CA VAL A 240 -10.68 -2.82 19.95
C VAL A 240 -10.08 -2.30 18.64
N PHE A 241 -8.77 -2.11 18.61
CA PHE A 241 -7.98 -1.78 17.44
C PHE A 241 -8.17 -2.84 16.35
N ALA A 242 -7.98 -4.11 16.72
CA ALA A 242 -8.12 -5.22 15.77
C ALA A 242 -9.53 -5.27 15.17
N TYR A 243 -10.58 -5.07 15.98
CA TYR A 243 -11.96 -5.00 15.50
C TYR A 243 -12.15 -3.87 14.48
N LYS A 244 -11.74 -2.64 14.82
CA LYS A 244 -11.85 -1.48 13.92
C LYS A 244 -11.05 -1.67 12.62
N LEU A 245 -9.85 -2.24 12.71
CA LEU A 245 -9.03 -2.56 11.54
C LEU A 245 -9.75 -3.55 10.62
N MET A 246 -10.37 -4.60 11.15
CA MET A 246 -11.11 -5.56 10.34
C MET A 246 -12.30 -4.90 9.63
N VAL A 247 -13.01 -3.99 10.31
CA VAL A 247 -14.11 -3.20 9.71
C VAL A 247 -13.60 -2.33 8.56
N GLU A 248 -12.47 -1.62 8.73
CA GLU A 248 -11.90 -0.80 7.66
C GLU A 248 -11.36 -1.62 6.49
N LEU A 249 -10.81 -2.80 6.75
CA LEU A 249 -10.39 -3.74 5.70
C LEU A 249 -11.57 -4.25 4.89
N GLU A 250 -12.71 -4.52 5.51
CA GLU A 250 -13.93 -4.97 4.83
C GLU A 250 -14.53 -3.86 3.95
N LYS A 251 -14.57 -2.62 4.45
CA LYS A 251 -14.99 -1.44 3.66
C LYS A 251 -14.06 -1.15 2.49
N SER A 252 -12.76 -1.29 2.72
CA SER A 252 -11.69 -1.01 1.74
C SER A 252 -11.37 -2.22 0.87
N ALA A 253 -12.07 -3.34 1.06
CA ALA A 253 -11.96 -4.48 0.16
C ALA A 253 -12.22 -3.97 -1.26
N PRO A 254 -11.52 -4.48 -2.29
CA PRO A 254 -11.73 -4.02 -3.65
C PRO A 254 -13.14 -4.42 -4.13
N GLN A 255 -14.15 -3.65 -3.75
CA GLN A 255 -15.46 -3.65 -4.37
C GLN A 255 -15.30 -3.00 -5.75
N THR A 256 -16.08 -3.46 -6.70
CA THR A 256 -16.05 -3.11 -8.13
C THR A 256 -15.76 -1.64 -8.37
N VAL A 257 -14.57 -1.32 -8.92
CA VAL A 257 -14.30 0.00 -9.49
C VAL A 257 -15.06 0.05 -10.80
N ALA A 258 -16.32 0.46 -10.74
CA ALA A 258 -17.08 0.86 -11.92
C ALA A 258 -16.74 2.32 -12.21
N ILE A 259 -16.11 2.57 -13.36
CA ILE A 259 -15.96 3.92 -13.86
C ILE A 259 -17.22 4.17 -14.68
N ASN A 260 -18.11 5.03 -14.18
CA ASN A 260 -19.20 5.55 -14.99
C ASN A 260 -18.56 6.29 -16.17
N ARG A 261 -18.83 5.77 -17.38
CA ARG A 261 -18.62 6.49 -18.63
C ARG A 261 -19.65 7.61 -18.77
#